data_AF-A0A934VDJ2-F1
#
_entry.id   AF-A0A934VDJ2-F1
#
_cell.length_a   1.000
_cell.length_b   1.000
_cell.length_c   1.000
_cell.angle_alpha   90.00
_cell.angle_beta   90.00
_cell.angle_gamma   90.00
#
_symmetry.space_group_name_H-M   'P 1'
#
loop_
_entity.id
_entity.type
_entity.pdbx_description
1 polymer ?
#
loop_
_entity_poly.entity_id
_entity_poly.type
_entity_poly.pdbx_seq_one_letter_code
_entity_poly.pdbx_strand_id
1 'polypeptide(L)'
;METLRQILEQQFTWGLLLGLLVATFIWKSGFSTRRNITRELKRVETEMKDLQGHLNTQLKINATGNQSLQAELESLRAQNETLRVNNAALQQKPGRAEQRLLHVYDIAIRAMREQAPGFAPAWEKAMRQGEQEVDAAESGLVKLVRRVIPGLGNAATAGNGTTAITVNEETPERQPERP
;
A
#
# COMPACT_ATOMS: atom_id res chain seq x y z
N MET A 1 -49.18 14.63 73.98
CA MET A 1 -48.14 13.57 73.90
C MET A 1 -48.73 12.20 74.23
N GLU A 2 -49.84 12.14 74.97
CA GLU A 2 -50.55 10.91 75.36
C GLU A 2 -51.19 10.13 74.20
N THR A 3 -51.73 10.82 73.18
CA THR A 3 -52.40 10.17 72.04
C THR A 3 -51.45 9.31 71.21
N LEU A 4 -50.18 9.75 71.07
CA LEU A 4 -49.14 8.99 70.39
C LEU A 4 -48.72 7.74 71.18
N ARG A 5 -48.73 7.81 72.53
CA ARG A 5 -48.42 6.65 73.38
C ARG A 5 -49.50 5.57 73.31
N GLN A 6 -50.79 5.94 73.34
CA GLN A 6 -51.88 4.98 73.20
C GLN A 6 -51.91 4.29 71.83
N ILE A 7 -51.58 5.02 70.77
CA ILE A 7 -51.47 4.46 69.41
C ILE A 7 -50.29 3.49 69.31
N LEU A 8 -49.17 3.75 70.01
CA LEU A 8 -48.01 2.84 70.03
C LEU A 8 -48.22 1.52 70.81
N GLU A 9 -49.20 1.44 71.70
CA GLU A 9 -49.49 0.23 72.49
C GLU A 9 -50.41 -0.77 71.77
N GLN A 10 -51.04 -0.39 70.65
CA GLN A 10 -51.83 -1.31 69.84
C GLN A 10 -50.94 -2.30 69.07
N GLN A 11 -51.26 -3.59 69.11
CA GLN A 11 -50.60 -4.64 68.30
C GLN A 11 -50.55 -4.30 66.80
N PHE A 12 -51.52 -3.53 66.30
CA PHE A 12 -51.58 -3.10 64.90
C PHE A 12 -50.43 -2.16 64.52
N THR A 13 -50.00 -1.24 65.40
CA THR A 13 -48.95 -0.27 65.07
C THR A 13 -47.58 -0.90 65.01
N TRP A 14 -47.34 -1.95 65.80
CA TRP A 14 -46.15 -2.79 65.67
C TRP A 14 -46.08 -3.50 64.32
N GLY A 15 -47.21 -4.04 63.83
CA GLY A 15 -47.29 -4.63 62.48
C GLY A 15 -47.07 -3.62 61.36
N LEU A 16 -47.66 -2.42 61.49
CA LEU A 16 -47.48 -1.32 60.53
C LEU A 16 -46.02 -0.85 60.49
N LEU A 17 -45.38 -0.69 61.66
CA LEU A 17 -44.00 -0.25 61.76
C LEU A 17 -43.05 -1.29 61.16
N LEU A 18 -43.27 -2.58 61.42
CA LEU A 18 -42.49 -3.67 60.82
C LEU A 18 -42.65 -3.69 59.29
N GLY A 19 -43.88 -3.56 58.79
CA GLY A 19 -44.15 -3.52 57.35
C GLY A 19 -43.52 -2.31 56.66
N LEU A 20 -43.56 -1.14 57.30
CA LEU A 20 -42.93 0.09 56.80
C LEU A 20 -41.40 -0.02 56.78
N LEU A 21 -40.80 -0.67 57.79
CA LEU A 21 -39.37 -0.96 57.81
C LEU A 21 -38.98 -1.84 56.61
N VAL A 22 -39.70 -2.94 56.38
CA VAL A 22 -39.43 -3.84 55.25
C VAL A 22 -39.62 -3.11 53.91
N ALA A 23 -40.69 -2.32 53.76
CA ALA A 23 -40.95 -1.54 52.55
C ALA A 23 -39.85 -0.51 52.26
N THR A 24 -39.39 0.23 53.27
CA THR A 24 -38.30 1.21 53.12
C THR A 24 -36.97 0.54 52.78
N PHE A 25 -36.70 -0.65 53.34
CA PHE A 25 -35.51 -1.44 53.02
C PHE A 25 -35.50 -1.90 51.55
N ILE A 26 -36.63 -2.42 51.06
CA ILE A 26 -36.80 -2.87 49.67
C ILE A 26 -36.75 -1.68 48.70
N TRP A 27 -37.32 -0.53 49.07
CA TRP A 27 -37.20 0.69 48.28
C TRP A 27 -35.73 1.09 48.17
N LYS A 28 -35.01 1.17 49.29
CA LYS A 28 -33.61 1.59 49.28
C LYS A 28 -32.73 0.64 48.47
N SER A 29 -32.94 -0.67 48.58
CA SER A 29 -32.19 -1.65 47.80
C SER A 29 -32.53 -1.56 46.30
N GLY A 30 -33.80 -1.51 45.94
CA GLY A 30 -34.25 -1.40 44.56
C GLY A 30 -33.81 -0.10 43.88
N PHE A 31 -33.82 1.01 44.61
CA PHE A 31 -33.36 2.30 44.12
C PHE A 31 -31.83 2.36 43.96
N SER A 32 -31.08 1.70 44.85
CA SER A 32 -29.62 1.56 44.74
C SER A 32 -29.23 0.74 43.51
N THR A 33 -29.85 -0.44 43.32
CA THR A 33 -29.61 -1.32 42.18
C THR A 33 -29.95 -0.63 40.86
N ARG A 34 -31.10 0.05 40.79
CA ARG A 34 -31.49 0.80 39.59
C ARG A 34 -30.47 1.89 39.24
N ARG A 35 -29.99 2.64 40.24
CA ARG A 35 -28.96 3.69 40.02
C ARG A 35 -27.65 3.12 39.50
N ASN A 36 -27.20 1.98 40.00
CA ASN A 36 -25.96 1.36 39.52
C ASN A 36 -26.10 0.86 38.08
N ILE A 37 -27.21 0.20 37.75
CA ILE A 37 -27.49 -0.27 36.38
C ILE A 37 -27.55 0.90 35.40
N THR A 38 -28.18 2.04 35.77
CA THR A 38 -28.23 3.21 34.89
C THR A 38 -26.84 3.83 34.65
N ARG A 39 -25.93 3.75 35.63
CA ARG A 39 -24.55 4.23 35.48
C ARG A 39 -23.75 3.32 34.54
N GLU A 40 -23.91 2.01 34.67
CA GLU A 40 -23.25 1.04 33.80
C GLU A 40 -23.72 1.16 32.36
N LEU A 41 -25.04 1.31 32.14
CA LEU A 41 -25.60 1.59 30.81
C LEU A 41 -24.99 2.83 30.18
N LYS A 42 -24.95 3.95 30.92
CA LYS A 42 -24.33 5.19 30.43
C LYS A 42 -22.86 4.98 30.09
N ARG A 43 -22.11 4.28 30.94
CA ARG A 43 -20.69 4.00 30.70
C ARG A 43 -20.49 3.19 29.42
N VAL A 44 -21.25 2.11 29.23
CA VAL A 44 -21.19 1.28 28.03
C VAL A 44 -21.58 2.07 26.78
N GLU A 45 -22.60 2.93 26.86
CA GLU A 45 -22.99 3.81 25.76
C GLU A 45 -21.88 4.80 25.41
N THR A 46 -21.19 5.34 26.41
CA THR A 46 -20.05 6.26 26.19
C THR A 46 -18.90 5.52 25.52
N GLU A 47 -18.56 4.33 26.01
CA GLU A 47 -17.53 3.47 25.42
C GLU A 47 -17.88 3.09 23.98
N MET A 48 -19.14 2.74 23.69
CA MET A 48 -19.60 2.41 22.34
C MET A 48 -19.48 3.61 21.38
N LYS A 49 -19.82 4.81 21.87
CA LYS A 49 -19.71 6.06 21.10
C LYS A 49 -18.25 6.42 20.82
N ASP A 50 -17.36 6.24 21.80
CA ASP A 50 -15.92 6.48 21.64
C ASP A 50 -15.31 5.48 20.64
N LEU A 51 -15.69 4.20 20.70
CA LEU A 51 -15.28 3.19 19.73
C LEU A 51 -15.77 3.52 18.32
N GLN A 52 -17.03 3.92 18.16
CA GLN A 52 -17.57 4.37 16.87
C GLN A 52 -16.82 5.60 16.35
N GLY A 53 -16.49 6.56 17.23
CA GLY A 53 -15.69 7.73 16.88
C GLY A 53 -14.30 7.37 16.40
N HIS A 54 -13.63 6.43 17.07
CA HIS A 54 -12.31 5.96 16.68
C HIS A 54 -12.35 5.21 15.34
N LEU A 55 -13.34 4.36 15.13
CA LEU A 55 -13.51 3.62 13.87
C LEU A 55 -13.76 4.57 12.68
N ASN A 56 -14.64 5.55 12.87
CA ASN A 56 -14.96 6.53 11.83
C ASN A 56 -13.71 7.38 11.50
N THR A 57 -12.93 7.73 12.52
CA THR A 57 -11.65 8.41 12.34
C THR A 57 -10.63 7.55 11.59
N GLN A 58 -10.48 6.28 11.96
CA GLN A 58 -9.59 5.35 11.25
C GLN A 58 -10.02 5.13 9.79
N LEU A 59 -11.31 4.96 9.53
CA LEU A 59 -11.84 4.83 8.16
C LEU A 59 -11.56 6.11 7.36
N LYS A 60 -11.77 7.29 7.96
CA LYS A 60 -11.47 8.57 7.32
C LYS A 60 -9.98 8.72 7.03
N ILE A 61 -9.11 8.36 7.96
CA ILE A 61 -7.64 8.39 7.77
C ILE A 61 -7.23 7.42 6.66
N ASN A 62 -7.74 6.18 6.70
CA ASN A 62 -7.40 5.16 5.72
C ASN A 62 -7.89 5.54 4.31
N ALA A 63 -9.13 6.04 4.18
CA ALA A 63 -9.65 6.55 2.92
C ALA A 63 -8.83 7.73 2.39
N THR A 64 -8.43 8.66 3.27
CA THR A 64 -7.61 9.83 2.87
C THR A 64 -6.21 9.40 2.43
N GLY A 65 -5.56 8.49 3.18
CA GLY A 65 -4.25 7.94 2.81
C GLY A 65 -4.29 7.11 1.53
N ASN A 66 -5.36 6.35 1.31
CA ASN A 66 -5.55 5.61 0.07
C ASN A 66 -5.77 6.56 -1.12
N GLN A 67 -6.54 7.64 -0.94
CA GLN A 67 -6.71 8.67 -1.97
C GLN A 67 -5.40 9.38 -2.32
N SER A 68 -4.57 9.73 -1.32
CA SER A 68 -3.27 10.34 -1.59
C SER A 68 -2.32 9.38 -2.32
N LEU A 69 -2.29 8.11 -1.92
CA LEU A 69 -1.51 7.08 -2.62
C LEU A 69 -1.96 6.91 -4.07
N GLN A 70 -3.28 6.89 -4.31
CA GLN A 70 -3.84 6.78 -5.66
C GLN A 70 -3.46 8.00 -6.51
N ALA A 71 -3.51 9.21 -5.95
CA ALA A 71 -3.11 10.45 -6.62
C ALA A 71 -1.61 10.46 -6.94
N GLU A 72 -0.76 10.02 -6.01
CA GLU A 72 0.68 9.87 -6.26
C GLU A 72 0.95 8.88 -7.38
N LEU A 73 0.31 7.70 -7.39
CA LEU A 73 0.44 6.71 -8.46
C LEU A 73 0.03 7.27 -9.83
N GLU A 74 -1.08 8.03 -9.88
CA GLU A 74 -1.52 8.67 -11.12
C GLU A 74 -0.52 9.74 -11.59
N SER A 75 -0.01 10.56 -10.67
CA SER A 75 1.03 11.56 -10.97
C SER A 75 2.33 10.92 -11.46
N LEU A 76 2.75 9.79 -10.88
CA LEU A 76 3.95 9.06 -11.30
C LEU A 76 3.76 8.44 -12.68
N ARG A 77 2.58 7.87 -12.96
CA ARG A 77 2.25 7.35 -14.30
C ARG A 77 2.28 8.45 -15.35
N ALA A 78 1.70 9.62 -15.05
CA ALA A 78 1.70 10.77 -15.95
C ALA A 78 3.14 11.28 -16.22
N GLN A 79 3.97 11.37 -15.18
CA GLN A 79 5.38 11.74 -15.31
C GLN A 79 6.15 10.70 -16.12
N ASN A 80 5.91 9.40 -15.88
CA ASN A 80 6.58 8.33 -16.59
C ASN A 80 6.26 8.39 -18.09
N GLU A 81 4.98 8.57 -18.45
CA GLU A 81 4.59 8.72 -19.86
C GLU A 81 5.17 9.99 -20.47
N THR A 82 5.19 11.11 -19.73
CA THR A 82 5.83 12.35 -20.19
C THR A 82 7.31 12.16 -20.46
N LEU A 83 8.03 11.48 -19.56
CA LEU A 83 9.44 11.16 -19.73
C LEU A 83 9.65 10.20 -20.88
N ARG A 84 8.79 9.20 -21.07
CA ARG A 84 8.83 8.26 -22.21
C ARG A 84 8.69 9.00 -23.53
N VAL A 85 7.70 9.89 -23.64
CA VAL A 85 7.46 10.73 -24.81
C VAL A 85 8.63 11.70 -25.03
N ASN A 86 9.16 12.32 -23.98
CA ASN A 86 10.30 13.22 -24.08
C ASN A 86 11.56 12.47 -24.54
N ASN A 87 11.84 11.29 -23.98
CA ASN A 87 12.96 10.46 -24.39
C ASN A 87 12.83 10.03 -25.86
N ALA A 88 11.65 9.58 -26.28
CA ALA A 88 11.38 9.27 -27.69
C ALA A 88 11.53 10.50 -28.60
N ALA A 89 11.10 11.68 -28.15
CA ALA A 89 11.25 12.93 -28.89
C ALA A 89 12.71 13.38 -28.99
N LEU A 90 13.51 13.17 -27.95
CA LEU A 90 14.96 13.43 -27.95
C LEU A 90 15.69 12.47 -28.90
N GLN A 91 15.30 11.18 -28.94
CA GLN A 91 15.88 10.22 -29.89
C GLN A 91 15.52 10.55 -31.35
N GLN A 92 14.30 11.04 -31.61
CA GLN A 92 13.85 11.35 -32.98
C GLN A 92 14.35 12.71 -33.50
N LYS A 93 14.80 13.60 -32.61
CA LYS A 93 15.38 14.89 -32.98
C LYS A 93 16.85 14.93 -32.56
N PRO A 94 17.76 14.20 -33.26
CA PRO A 94 19.18 14.48 -33.12
C PRO A 94 19.35 15.99 -33.35
N GLY A 95 19.93 16.67 -32.37
CA GLY A 95 19.82 18.12 -32.27
C GLY A 95 20.27 18.80 -33.56
N ARG A 96 19.74 19.99 -33.90
CA ARG A 96 20.26 20.76 -35.05
C ARG A 96 21.79 20.99 -34.98
N ALA A 97 22.35 20.96 -33.77
CA ALA A 97 23.79 20.99 -33.53
C ALA A 97 24.50 19.70 -34.00
N GLU A 98 23.96 18.53 -33.70
CA GLU A 98 24.52 17.24 -34.11
C GLU A 98 24.44 17.05 -35.62
N GLN A 99 23.30 17.39 -36.23
CA GLN A 99 23.16 17.35 -37.70
C GLN A 99 24.15 18.29 -38.40
N ARG A 100 24.34 19.50 -37.85
CA ARG A 100 25.32 20.45 -38.38
C ARG A 100 26.74 19.93 -38.22
N LEU A 101 27.06 19.36 -37.06
CA LEU A 101 28.37 18.78 -36.78
C LEU A 101 28.67 17.62 -37.74
N LEU A 102 27.69 16.73 -37.97
CA LEU A 102 27.81 15.63 -38.92
C LEU A 102 28.02 16.13 -40.35
N HIS A 103 27.33 17.20 -40.76
CA HIS A 103 27.55 17.83 -42.05
C HIS A 103 28.96 18.44 -42.18
N VAL A 104 29.46 19.10 -41.13
CA VAL A 104 30.83 19.63 -41.10
C VAL A 104 31.85 18.51 -41.19
N TYR A 105 31.63 17.39 -40.49
CA TYR A 105 32.50 16.22 -40.60
C TYR A 105 32.48 15.61 -42.00
N ASP A 106 31.31 15.49 -42.65
CA ASP A 106 31.23 14.97 -44.03
C ASP A 106 32.01 15.86 -45.01
N ILE A 107 31.89 17.18 -44.91
CA ILE A 107 32.66 18.12 -45.73
C ILE A 107 34.16 17.98 -45.45
N ALA A 108 34.57 17.91 -44.18
CA ALA A 108 35.97 17.77 -43.81
C ALA A 108 36.57 16.45 -44.34
N ILE A 109 35.85 15.34 -44.21
CA ILE A 109 36.29 14.02 -44.69
C ILE A 109 36.42 14.03 -46.23
N ARG A 110 35.48 14.63 -46.95
CA ARG A 110 35.56 14.78 -48.42
C ARG A 110 36.79 15.59 -48.82
N ALA A 111 37.03 16.73 -48.16
CA ALA A 111 38.21 17.55 -48.41
C ALA A 111 39.52 16.81 -48.12
N MET A 112 39.59 16.05 -47.02
CA MET A 112 40.77 15.24 -46.68
C MET A 112 41.02 14.12 -47.69
N ARG A 113 39.96 13.50 -48.22
CA ARG A 113 40.05 12.46 -49.25
C ARG A 113 40.60 12.99 -50.57
N GLU A 114 40.30 14.23 -50.93
CA GLU A 114 40.84 14.89 -52.13
C GLU A 114 42.30 15.31 -51.96
N GLN A 115 42.72 15.66 -50.74
CA GLN A 115 44.05 16.21 -50.48
C GLN A 115 45.11 15.15 -50.13
N ALA A 116 44.72 13.97 -49.61
CA ALA A 116 45.66 12.98 -49.09
C ALA A 116 45.55 11.60 -49.79
N PRO A 117 46.58 11.16 -50.55
CA PRO A 117 46.61 9.82 -51.12
C PRO A 117 46.71 8.75 -50.02
N GLY A 118 45.83 7.76 -50.05
CA GLY A 118 45.77 6.68 -49.04
C GLY A 118 44.89 6.97 -47.81
N PHE A 119 44.28 8.16 -47.71
CA PHE A 119 43.34 8.48 -46.63
C PHE A 119 42.07 7.62 -46.67
N ALA A 120 41.50 7.41 -47.86
CA ALA A 120 40.26 6.63 -48.02
C ALA A 120 40.32 5.21 -47.40
N PRO A 121 41.31 4.34 -47.71
CA PRO A 121 41.36 3.00 -47.11
C PRO A 121 41.67 3.02 -45.60
N ALA A 122 42.43 4.01 -45.11
CA ALA A 122 42.70 4.15 -43.68
C ALA A 122 41.44 4.60 -42.91
N TRP A 123 40.66 5.50 -43.47
CA TRP A 123 39.39 5.97 -42.91
C TRP A 123 38.32 4.88 -42.91
N GLU A 124 38.17 4.12 -44.00
CA GLU A 124 37.24 2.97 -44.05
C GLU A 124 37.59 1.92 -42.98
N LYS A 125 38.89 1.63 -42.80
CA LYS A 125 39.34 0.72 -41.73
C LYS A 125 39.04 1.28 -40.34
N ALA A 126 39.24 2.57 -40.12
CA ALA A 126 38.95 3.23 -38.85
C ALA A 126 37.44 3.26 -38.55
N MET A 127 36.59 3.50 -39.54
CA MET A 127 35.13 3.44 -39.39
C MET A 127 34.68 2.03 -38.99
N ARG A 128 35.15 0.99 -39.68
CA ARG A 128 34.80 -0.39 -39.36
C ARG A 128 35.27 -0.83 -37.98
N GLN A 129 36.38 -0.28 -37.49
CA GLN A 129 36.88 -0.50 -36.14
C GLN A 129 36.02 0.25 -35.11
N GLY A 130 35.65 1.50 -35.40
CA GLY A 130 34.74 2.28 -34.55
C GLY A 130 33.36 1.66 -34.41
N GLU A 131 32.78 1.13 -35.49
CA GLU A 131 31.51 0.37 -35.46
C GLU A 131 31.61 -0.82 -34.50
N GLN A 132 32.70 -1.59 -34.56
CA GLN A 132 32.91 -2.73 -33.66
C GLN A 132 33.08 -2.31 -32.19
N GLU A 133 33.70 -1.17 -31.92
CA GLU A 133 33.86 -0.64 -30.56
C GLU A 133 32.53 -0.12 -29.99
N VAL A 134 31.68 0.51 -30.81
CA VAL A 134 30.34 0.94 -30.42
C VAL A 134 29.44 -0.28 -30.15
N ASP A 135 29.41 -1.26 -31.05
CA ASP A 135 28.67 -2.50 -30.86
C ASP A 135 29.12 -3.26 -29.59
N ALA A 136 30.43 -3.28 -29.33
CA ALA A 136 30.99 -3.87 -28.12
C ALA A 136 30.60 -3.10 -26.84
N ALA A 137 30.54 -1.77 -26.89
CA ALA A 137 30.11 -0.93 -25.77
C ALA A 137 28.62 -1.13 -25.44
N GLU A 138 27.77 -1.21 -26.45
CA GLU A 138 26.34 -1.52 -26.28
C GLU A 138 26.14 -2.93 -25.71
N SER A 139 26.89 -3.92 -26.21
CA SER A 139 26.87 -5.30 -25.69
C SER A 139 27.40 -5.42 -24.25
N GLY A 140 28.40 -4.61 -23.87
CA GLY A 140 28.98 -4.60 -22.53
C GLY A 140 28.00 -4.13 -21.45
N LEU A 141 27.21 -3.10 -21.76
CA LEU A 141 26.15 -2.61 -20.87
C LEU A 141 25.02 -3.63 -20.71
N VAL A 142 24.65 -4.34 -21.79
CA VAL A 142 23.66 -5.44 -21.73
C VAL A 142 24.13 -6.58 -20.81
N LYS A 143 25.43 -6.91 -20.82
CA LYS A 143 26.00 -7.93 -19.91
C LYS A 143 25.94 -7.50 -18.44
N LEU A 144 26.14 -6.21 -18.14
CA LEU A 144 25.98 -5.67 -16.79
C LEU A 144 24.52 -5.67 -16.33
N VAL A 145 23.57 -5.28 -17.19
CA VAL A 145 22.13 -5.32 -16.85
C VAL A 145 21.67 -6.76 -16.57
N ARG A 146 22.14 -7.73 -17.36
CA ARG A 146 21.86 -9.17 -17.13
C ARG A 146 22.48 -9.71 -15.84
N ARG A 147 23.58 -9.12 -15.36
CA ARG A 147 24.25 -9.47 -14.09
C ARG A 147 23.50 -8.90 -12.87
N VAL A 148 22.86 -7.74 -13.02
CA VAL A 148 22.21 -7.01 -11.92
C VAL A 148 20.73 -7.41 -11.73
N ILE A 149 20.09 -8.03 -12.73
CA ILE A 149 18.73 -8.61 -12.60
C ILE A 149 18.77 -10.12 -12.86
N PRO A 150 19.15 -10.94 -11.85
CA PRO A 150 19.07 -12.39 -11.95
C PRO A 150 17.60 -12.83 -11.85
N GLY A 151 16.91 -12.96 -12.98
CA GLY A 151 15.54 -13.48 -12.97
C GLY A 151 14.80 -13.53 -14.32
N LEU A 152 15.16 -12.71 -15.31
CA LEU A 152 14.46 -12.67 -16.61
C LEU A 152 15.18 -13.43 -17.74
N GLY A 153 16.40 -13.92 -17.49
CA GLY A 153 17.27 -14.49 -18.52
C GLY A 153 16.90 -15.87 -19.06
N ASN A 154 15.92 -16.57 -18.46
CA ASN A 154 15.48 -17.91 -18.90
C ASN A 154 14.00 -17.98 -19.32
N ALA A 155 13.23 -16.89 -19.25
CA ALA A 155 11.81 -16.92 -19.60
C ALA A 155 11.53 -16.75 -21.11
N ALA A 156 12.51 -16.29 -21.91
CA ALA A 156 12.30 -16.07 -23.34
C ALA A 156 12.61 -17.30 -24.23
N THR A 157 12.94 -18.46 -23.65
CA THR A 157 13.25 -19.67 -24.46
C THR A 157 12.69 -20.98 -23.89
N ALA A 158 11.87 -20.96 -22.85
CA ALA A 158 11.17 -22.14 -22.37
C ALA A 158 9.76 -21.78 -21.93
N GLY A 159 8.73 -22.22 -22.68
CA GLY A 159 7.36 -21.96 -22.28
C GLY A 159 6.23 -22.27 -23.27
N ASN A 160 6.42 -23.10 -24.29
CA ASN A 160 5.31 -23.94 -24.75
C ASN A 160 5.16 -25.04 -23.69
N GLY A 161 4.25 -24.87 -22.74
CA GLY A 161 4.10 -25.83 -21.65
C GLY A 161 3.08 -25.39 -20.60
N THR A 162 1.82 -25.73 -20.87
CA THR A 162 0.73 -25.85 -19.90
C THR A 162 1.18 -26.50 -18.59
N THR A 163 0.90 -25.88 -17.44
CA THR A 163 0.65 -26.53 -16.13
C THR A 163 0.18 -25.45 -15.14
N ALA A 164 -1.14 -25.32 -14.91
CA ALA A 164 -1.87 -25.98 -13.84
C ALA A 164 -1.40 -25.53 -12.44
N ILE A 165 -2.05 -24.50 -11.90
CA ILE A 165 -1.94 -24.10 -10.49
C ILE A 165 -2.83 -25.05 -9.69
N THR A 166 -2.23 -26.05 -9.05
CA THR A 166 -2.90 -26.85 -8.01
C THR A 166 -2.93 -26.02 -6.72
N VAL A 167 -4.13 -25.60 -6.33
CA VAL A 167 -4.45 -25.07 -5.00
C VAL A 167 -4.28 -26.21 -4.00
N ASN A 168 -3.35 -26.06 -3.06
CA ASN A 168 -3.16 -27.01 -1.97
C ASN A 168 -4.10 -26.60 -0.83
N GLU A 169 -5.21 -27.31 -0.69
CA GLU A 169 -6.20 -27.14 0.38
C GLU A 169 -5.86 -28.13 1.50
N GLU A 170 -5.20 -27.65 2.57
CA GLU A 170 -4.99 -28.45 3.78
C GLU A 170 -6.28 -28.52 4.59
N THR A 171 -6.95 -29.67 4.55
CA THR A 171 -8.03 -30.05 5.48
C THR A 171 -7.46 -31.06 6.50
N PRO A 172 -7.65 -30.86 7.82
CA PRO A 172 -7.13 -31.76 8.83
C PRO A 172 -8.17 -32.84 9.16
N GLU A 173 -7.85 -34.12 8.95
CA GLU A 173 -8.69 -35.23 9.43
C GLU A 173 -7.94 -36.20 10.34
N ARG A 174 -8.66 -36.59 11.40
CA ARG A 174 -8.27 -37.36 12.59
C ARG A 174 -8.27 -38.87 12.33
N GLN A 175 -7.38 -39.54 13.10
CA GLN A 175 -7.54 -40.87 13.75
C GLN A 175 -7.54 -42.13 12.86
N PRO A 176 -7.40 -43.38 13.40
CA PRO A 176 -7.34 -43.82 14.81
C PRO A 176 -6.19 -44.82 15.15
N GLU A 177 -6.21 -45.26 16.40
CA GLU A 177 -5.30 -46.16 17.11
C GLU A 177 -5.12 -47.60 16.56
N ARG A 178 -3.95 -48.17 16.94
CA ARG A 178 -3.71 -49.53 17.50
C ARG A 178 -3.74 -50.76 16.58
N PRO A 179 -3.21 -51.94 16.99
CA PRO A 179 -2.93 -52.46 18.34
C PRO A 179 -1.52 -52.23 18.91
#